data_AF-A0A972X4Y9-F1
#
_entry.id   AF-A0A972X4Y9-F1
#
_cell.length_a   1.000
_cell.length_b   1.000
_cell.length_c   1.000
_cell.angle_alpha   90.00
_cell.angle_beta   90.00
_cell.angle_gamma   90.00
#
_symmetry.space_group_name_H-M   'P 1'
#
loop_
_entity.id
_entity.type
_entity.pdbx_description
1 polymer ?
#
loop_
_entity_poly.entity_id
_entity_poly.type
_entity_poly.pdbx_seq_one_letter_code
_entity_poly.pdbx_strand_id
1 'polypeptide(L)'
;MIETLIKGGWLMIPLLLCSLAAMAVVFDRWIAFRRNRQVDTKSLRARVLAQLKRGNIASAIGECESSRGPVAAVMVAGLRSYSHLKAKGESSETMRLVVGEVMQDSAAQAMSAVNNRLDVLTTVGTAAPLLGMTGTVTGMIASFAGLAEAGSSGAGSNTVANGIAEALITTAAGLLIALGAVIPQSVFNRWSDEIELEIEETTAELVEYILTSH
;
A
#
# COMPACT_ATOMS: atom_id res chain seq x y z
N MET A 1 -16.04 14.20 -22.57
CA MET A 1 -15.39 13.12 -21.81
C MET A 1 -16.36 12.04 -21.35
N ILE A 2 -17.53 12.36 -20.76
CA ILE A 2 -18.52 11.32 -20.38
C ILE A 2 -19.14 10.66 -21.62
N GLU A 3 -19.41 11.41 -22.68
CA GLU A 3 -19.90 10.84 -23.96
C GLU A 3 -18.89 9.93 -24.67
N THR A 4 -17.59 10.15 -24.50
CA THR A 4 -16.53 9.26 -25.01
C THR A 4 -16.40 7.98 -24.18
N LEU A 5 -16.71 8.04 -22.88
CA LEU A 5 -16.76 6.87 -22.01
C LEU A 5 -17.94 5.94 -22.35
N ILE A 6 -19.07 6.50 -22.77
CA ILE A 6 -20.26 5.72 -23.19
C ILE A 6 -20.02 5.03 -24.55
N LYS A 7 -19.12 5.59 -25.38
CA LYS A 7 -18.72 5.00 -26.67
C LYS A 7 -17.69 3.87 -26.58
N GLY A 8 -17.13 3.58 -25.40
CA GLY A 8 -16.09 2.55 -25.22
C GLY A 8 -16.62 1.12 -25.03
N GLY A 9 -17.94 0.92 -25.13
CA GLY A 9 -18.58 -0.38 -25.06
C GLY A 9 -18.73 -0.95 -23.65
N TRP A 10 -19.16 -2.21 -23.57
CA TRP A 10 -19.44 -2.91 -22.31
C TRP A 10 -18.22 -3.04 -21.37
N LEU A 11 -17.00 -3.05 -21.94
CA LEU A 11 -15.73 -3.11 -21.18
C LEU A 11 -15.41 -1.84 -20.40
N MET A 12 -16.14 -0.74 -20.61
CA MET A 12 -15.99 0.48 -19.82
C MET A 12 -16.54 0.34 -18.39
N ILE A 13 -17.49 -0.57 -18.16
CA ILE A 13 -18.06 -0.82 -16.83
C ILE A 13 -17.00 -1.36 -15.85
N PRO A 14 -16.26 -2.44 -16.16
CA PRO A 14 -15.20 -2.91 -15.26
C PRO A 14 -14.05 -1.90 -15.12
N LEU A 15 -13.71 -1.15 -16.18
CA LEU A 15 -12.72 -0.07 -16.09
C LEU A 15 -13.13 1.05 -15.12
N LEU A 16 -14.41 1.46 -15.16
CA LEU A 16 -14.95 2.44 -14.21
C LEU A 16 -14.91 1.93 -12.77
N LEU A 17 -15.22 0.66 -12.54
CA LEU A 17 -15.11 0.03 -11.22
C LEU A 17 -13.65 0.03 -10.72
N CYS A 18 -12.70 -0.33 -11.59
CA CYS A 18 -11.27 -0.24 -11.28
C CYS A 18 -10.84 1.19 -10.93
N SER A 19 -11.31 2.18 -11.69
CA SER A 19 -11.01 3.60 -11.44
C SER A 19 -11.55 4.07 -10.08
N LEU A 20 -12.80 3.71 -9.76
CA LEU A 20 -13.42 4.07 -8.48
C LEU A 20 -12.71 3.39 -7.30
N ALA A 21 -12.37 2.11 -7.43
CA ALA A 21 -11.63 1.36 -6.42
C ALA A 21 -10.23 1.97 -6.18
N ALA A 22 -9.49 2.27 -7.25
CA ALA A 22 -8.19 2.93 -7.14
C ALA A 22 -8.31 4.29 -6.44
N MET A 23 -9.27 5.12 -6.86
CA MET A 23 -9.46 6.44 -6.26
C MET A 23 -9.84 6.37 -4.77
N ALA A 24 -10.71 5.43 -4.39
CA ALA A 24 -11.09 5.21 -3.00
C ALA A 24 -9.88 4.82 -2.14
N VAL A 25 -9.05 3.89 -2.61
CA VAL A 25 -7.84 3.46 -1.90
C VAL A 25 -6.81 4.58 -1.80
N VAL A 26 -6.58 5.33 -2.88
CA VAL A 26 -5.67 6.48 -2.88
C VAL A 26 -6.11 7.51 -1.83
N PHE A 27 -7.41 7.81 -1.75
CA PHE A 27 -7.91 8.80 -0.80
C PHE A 27 -7.81 8.34 0.66
N ASP A 28 -8.20 7.09 0.93
CA ASP A 28 -8.07 6.46 2.25
C ASP A 28 -6.60 6.47 2.73
N ARG A 29 -5.69 6.06 1.85
CA ARG A 29 -4.25 6.03 2.16
C ARG A 29 -3.61 7.40 2.25
N TRP A 30 -4.05 8.37 1.45
CA TRP A 30 -3.58 9.76 1.58
C TRP A 30 -3.92 10.36 2.95
N ILE A 31 -5.12 10.08 3.46
CA ILE A 31 -5.52 10.51 4.81
C ILE A 31 -4.68 9.80 5.87
N ALA A 32 -4.49 8.48 5.76
CA ALA A 32 -3.66 7.70 6.69
C ALA A 32 -2.21 8.20 6.70
N PHE A 33 -1.60 8.42 5.53
CA PHE A 33 -0.26 8.98 5.37
C PHE A 33 -0.14 10.34 6.05
N ARG A 34 -1.08 11.25 5.77
CA ARG A 34 -1.09 12.60 6.35
C ARG A 34 -1.22 12.58 7.86
N ARG A 35 -1.93 11.59 8.42
CA ARG A 35 -2.09 11.41 9.86
C ARG A 35 -0.86 10.81 10.52
N ASN A 36 -0.19 9.85 9.87
CA ASN A 36 1.01 9.20 10.41
C ASN A 36 2.24 10.12 10.34
N ARG A 37 2.36 10.95 9.29
CA ARG A 37 3.44 11.95 9.16
C ARG A 37 3.42 13.04 10.25
N GLN A 38 2.34 13.16 11.02
CA GLN A 38 2.28 14.04 12.20
C GLN A 38 2.94 13.43 13.43
N VAL A 39 3.24 12.13 13.42
CA VAL A 39 3.89 11.43 14.52
C VAL A 39 5.39 11.49 14.29
N ASP A 40 6.09 12.26 15.13
CA ASP A 40 7.55 12.36 15.08
C ASP A 40 8.15 11.11 15.76
N THR A 41 8.36 10.05 14.96
CA THR A 41 8.94 8.78 15.41
C THR A 41 10.30 8.98 16.09
N LYS A 42 11.13 9.91 15.59
CA LYS A 42 12.45 10.19 16.17
C LYS A 42 12.32 10.75 17.58
N SER A 43 11.39 11.69 17.78
CA SER A 43 11.11 12.24 19.11
C SER A 43 10.59 11.16 20.07
N LEU A 44 9.77 10.23 19.58
CA LEU A 44 9.23 9.13 20.36
C LEU A 44 10.35 8.19 20.84
N ARG A 45 11.21 7.72 19.92
CA ARG A 45 12.35 6.87 20.26
C ARG A 45 13.26 7.53 21.28
N ALA A 46 13.61 8.80 21.07
CA ALA A 46 14.48 9.54 21.97
C ALA A 46 13.90 9.62 23.40
N ARG A 47 12.59 9.88 23.54
CA ARG A 47 11.94 9.90 24.85
C ARG A 47 11.90 8.52 25.49
N VAL A 48 11.58 7.48 24.74
CA VAL A 48 11.54 6.10 25.24
C VAL A 48 12.91 5.63 25.71
N LEU A 49 13.97 5.84 24.93
CA LEU A 49 15.33 5.53 25.36
C LEU A 49 15.74 6.33 26.60
N ALA A 50 15.35 7.61 26.69
CA ALA A 50 15.62 8.41 27.88
C ALA A 50 14.91 7.86 29.14
N GLN A 51 13.67 7.39 29.02
CA GLN A 51 12.94 6.75 30.12
C GLN A 51 13.53 5.39 30.50
N LEU A 52 13.95 4.60 29.52
CA LEU A 52 14.63 3.32 29.73
C LEU A 52 15.92 3.51 30.53
N LYS A 53 16.77 4.47 30.15
CA LYS A 53 18.01 4.82 30.89
C LYS A 53 17.75 5.26 32.33
N ARG A 54 16.57 5.80 32.62
CA ARG A 54 16.13 6.19 33.98
C ARG A 54 15.53 5.01 34.77
N GLY A 55 15.42 3.83 34.17
CA GLY A 55 14.80 2.64 34.77
C GLY A 55 13.28 2.62 34.73
N ASN A 56 12.64 3.63 34.11
CA ASN A 56 11.19 3.81 34.12
C ASN A 56 10.51 3.10 32.94
N ILE A 57 10.56 1.76 32.93
CA ILE A 57 10.00 0.95 31.84
C ILE A 57 8.47 1.15 31.70
N ALA A 58 7.76 1.29 32.83
CA ALA A 58 6.31 1.53 32.81
C ALA A 58 5.93 2.87 32.15
N SER A 59 6.74 3.92 32.37
CA SER A 59 6.53 5.23 31.72
C SER A 59 6.84 5.17 30.23
N ALA A 60 7.88 4.42 29.83
CA ALA A 60 8.19 4.18 28.43
C ALA A 60 7.04 3.47 27.69
N ILE A 61 6.43 2.46 28.31
CA ILE A 61 5.25 1.76 27.74
C ILE A 61 4.08 2.73 27.58
N GLY A 62 3.78 3.55 28.60
CA GLY A 62 2.69 4.52 28.54
C GLY A 62 2.88 5.60 27.46
N GLU A 63 4.11 6.07 27.24
CA GLU A 63 4.42 6.99 26.15
C GLU A 63 4.19 6.36 24.77
N CYS A 64 4.60 5.09 24.59
CA CYS A 64 4.34 4.35 23.35
C CYS A 64 2.85 4.08 23.13
N GLU A 65 2.09 3.73 24.18
CA GLU A 65 0.64 3.50 24.10
C GLU A 65 -0.16 4.77 23.77
N SER A 66 0.31 5.92 24.26
CA SER A 66 -0.29 7.22 23.93
C SER A 66 -0.03 7.64 22.48
N SER A 67 1.02 7.06 21.87
CA SER A 67 1.44 7.39 20.52
C SER A 67 0.84 6.43 19.52
N ARG A 68 0.31 6.97 18.43
CA ARG A 68 -0.28 6.17 17.36
C ARG A 68 0.78 5.86 16.32
N GLY A 69 0.78 4.65 15.79
CA GLY A 69 1.60 4.30 14.64
C GLY A 69 2.20 2.90 14.73
N PRO A 70 2.70 2.37 13.61
CA PRO A 70 3.30 1.04 13.53
C PRO A 70 4.55 0.91 14.42
N VAL A 71 5.42 1.93 14.44
CA VAL A 71 6.64 1.92 15.29
C VAL A 71 6.28 1.85 16.78
N ALA A 72 5.29 2.62 17.22
CA ALA A 72 4.83 2.61 18.61
C ALA A 72 4.27 1.24 19.02
N ALA A 73 3.50 0.58 18.14
CA ALA A 73 2.96 -0.76 18.40
C ALA A 73 4.08 -1.80 18.60
N VAL A 74 5.10 -1.78 17.74
CA VAL A 74 6.27 -2.68 17.86
C VAL A 74 7.06 -2.40 19.14
N MET A 75 7.25 -1.12 19.48
CA MET A 75 7.91 -0.72 20.73
C MET A 75 7.16 -1.19 21.98
N VAL A 76 5.83 -1.08 22.01
CA VAL A 76 5.03 -1.59 23.15
C VAL A 76 5.25 -3.09 23.31
N ALA A 77 5.22 -3.86 22.23
CA ALA A 77 5.43 -5.30 22.26
C ALA A 77 6.83 -5.66 22.81
N GLY A 78 7.87 -5.00 22.29
CA GLY A 78 9.25 -5.18 22.75
C GLY A 78 9.45 -4.80 24.22
N LEU A 79 8.96 -3.63 24.64
CA LEU A 79 9.09 -3.14 26.02
C LEU A 79 8.34 -4.01 27.03
N ARG A 80 7.13 -4.49 26.69
CA ARG A 80 6.37 -5.42 27.54
C ARG A 80 7.12 -6.74 27.71
N SER A 81 7.63 -7.31 26.61
CA SER A 81 8.45 -8.53 26.66
C SER A 81 9.70 -8.34 27.52
N TYR A 82 10.42 -7.24 27.32
CA TYR A 82 11.58 -6.87 28.14
C TYR A 82 11.24 -6.74 29.63
N SER A 83 10.14 -6.05 29.96
CA SER A 83 9.71 -5.88 31.36
C SER A 83 9.42 -7.21 32.06
N HIS A 84 8.81 -8.16 31.34
CA HIS A 84 8.44 -9.47 31.86
C HIS A 84 9.66 -10.37 32.05
N LEU A 85 10.61 -10.37 31.11
CA LEU A 85 11.85 -11.15 31.20
C LEU A 85 12.80 -10.60 32.26
N LYS A 86 12.89 -9.26 32.39
CA LYS A 86 13.64 -8.61 33.46
C LYS A 86 13.08 -8.95 34.84
N ALA A 87 11.75 -9.00 34.99
CA ALA A 87 11.11 -9.41 36.24
C ALA A 87 11.37 -10.89 36.61
N LYS A 88 11.62 -11.74 35.61
CA LYS A 88 11.99 -13.15 35.80
C LYS A 88 13.49 -13.36 36.09
N GLY A 89 14.32 -12.33 35.93
CA GLY A 89 15.77 -12.44 36.12
C GLY A 89 16.46 -13.30 35.05
N GLU A 90 15.90 -13.33 33.83
CA GLU A 90 16.49 -14.05 32.69
C GLU A 90 17.84 -13.45 32.28
N SER A 91 18.65 -14.23 31.55
CA SER A 91 19.94 -13.73 31.04
C SER A 91 19.75 -12.64 29.97
N SER A 92 20.71 -11.73 29.84
CA SER A 92 20.70 -10.69 28.80
C SER A 92 20.68 -11.27 27.38
N GLU A 93 21.28 -12.44 27.17
CA GLU A 93 21.28 -13.14 25.88
C GLU A 93 19.88 -13.65 25.53
N THR A 94 19.21 -14.31 26.48
CA THR A 94 17.81 -14.76 26.33
C THR A 94 16.87 -13.58 26.13
N MET A 95 17.05 -12.50 26.90
CA MET A 95 16.25 -11.26 26.74
C MET A 95 16.37 -10.68 25.34
N ARG A 96 17.59 -10.56 24.81
CA ARG A 96 17.81 -10.06 23.45
C ARG A 96 17.10 -10.90 22.40
N LEU A 97 17.25 -12.22 22.48
CA LEU A 97 16.67 -13.14 21.49
C LEU A 97 15.14 -13.04 21.49
N VAL A 98 14.52 -13.17 22.66
CA VAL A 98 13.05 -13.17 22.79
C VAL A 98 12.45 -11.80 22.47
N VAL A 99 13.08 -10.71 22.93
CA VAL A 99 12.59 -9.35 22.61
C VAL A 99 12.72 -9.06 21.12
N GLY A 100 13.85 -9.42 20.50
CA GLY A 100 14.05 -9.26 19.07
C GLY A 100 13.02 -10.03 18.24
N GLU A 101 12.76 -11.29 18.60
CA GLU A 101 11.76 -12.13 17.92
C GLU A 101 10.34 -11.57 18.07
N VAL A 102 9.94 -11.16 19.27
CA VAL A 102 8.62 -10.54 19.51
C VAL A 102 8.45 -9.23 18.73
N MET A 103 9.52 -8.42 18.65
CA MET A 103 9.49 -7.18 17.86
C MET A 103 9.40 -7.46 16.37
N GLN A 104 10.09 -8.49 15.86
CA GLN A 104 10.00 -8.90 14.45
C GLN A 104 8.60 -9.41 14.08
N ASP A 105 7.99 -10.25 14.91
CA ASP A 105 6.62 -10.72 14.67
C ASP A 105 5.62 -9.56 14.71
N SER A 106 5.77 -8.66 15.69
CA SER A 106 4.95 -7.44 15.78
C SER A 106 5.18 -6.50 14.59
N ALA A 107 6.41 -6.43 14.06
CA ALA A 107 6.75 -5.64 12.88
C ALA A 107 6.04 -6.20 11.65
N ALA A 108 6.06 -7.51 11.44
CA ALA A 108 5.36 -8.16 10.33
C ALA A 108 3.84 -7.88 10.37
N GLN A 109 3.23 -7.94 11.56
CA GLN A 109 1.81 -7.61 11.74
C GLN A 109 1.52 -6.12 11.48
N ALA A 110 2.36 -5.23 11.99
CA ALA A 110 2.23 -3.79 11.77
C ALA A 110 2.38 -3.42 10.28
N MET A 111 3.39 -3.98 9.61
CA MET A 111 3.65 -3.77 8.18
C MET A 111 2.53 -4.37 7.32
N SER A 112 1.98 -5.52 7.70
CA SER A 112 0.79 -6.07 7.04
C SER A 112 -0.38 -5.08 7.08
N ALA A 113 -0.64 -4.43 8.22
CA ALA A 113 -1.69 -3.42 8.33
C ALA A 113 -1.40 -2.14 7.52
N VAL A 114 -0.12 -1.75 7.40
CA VAL A 114 0.32 -0.61 6.58
C VAL A 114 0.15 -0.91 5.09
N ASN A 115 0.55 -2.11 4.64
CA ASN A 115 0.48 -2.53 3.25
C ASN A 115 -0.90 -3.01 2.82
N ASN A 116 -1.79 -3.32 3.77
CA ASN A 116 -3.16 -3.74 3.47
C ASN A 116 -3.82 -2.72 2.52
N ARG A 117 -4.52 -3.18 1.49
CA ARG A 117 -5.14 -2.34 0.43
C ARG A 117 -4.18 -1.79 -0.64
N LEU A 118 -2.85 -1.77 -0.45
CA LEU A 118 -1.93 -1.39 -1.55
C LEU A 118 -1.98 -2.42 -2.70
N ASP A 119 -2.25 -3.68 -2.37
CA ASP A 119 -2.44 -4.75 -3.37
C ASP A 119 -3.57 -4.45 -4.35
N VAL A 120 -4.59 -3.69 -3.92
CA VAL A 120 -5.68 -3.27 -4.81
C VAL A 120 -5.16 -2.31 -5.87
N LEU A 121 -4.25 -1.39 -5.53
CA LEU A 121 -3.62 -0.50 -6.50
C LEU A 121 -2.72 -1.28 -7.46
N THR A 122 -1.96 -2.27 -6.96
CA THR A 122 -1.16 -3.19 -7.80
C THR A 122 -2.05 -3.93 -8.80
N THR A 123 -3.18 -4.45 -8.31
CA THR A 123 -4.13 -5.21 -9.12
C THR A 123 -4.77 -4.30 -10.17
N VAL A 124 -5.21 -3.09 -9.80
CA VAL A 124 -5.78 -2.14 -10.77
C VAL A 124 -4.73 -1.66 -11.78
N GLY A 125 -3.51 -1.37 -11.33
CA GLY A 125 -2.41 -0.95 -12.19
C GLY A 125 -2.03 -1.96 -13.26
N THR A 126 -2.18 -3.26 -12.96
CA THR A 126 -1.91 -4.35 -13.91
C THR A 126 -3.14 -4.78 -14.70
N ALA A 127 -4.33 -4.79 -14.09
CA ALA A 127 -5.56 -5.22 -14.73
C ALA A 127 -6.15 -4.18 -15.69
N ALA A 128 -6.08 -2.87 -15.37
CA ALA A 128 -6.69 -1.83 -16.21
C ALA A 128 -6.08 -1.75 -17.64
N PRO A 129 -4.76 -1.86 -17.84
CA PRO A 129 -4.17 -1.94 -19.18
C PRO A 129 -4.58 -3.21 -19.94
N LEU A 130 -4.66 -4.35 -19.25
CA LEU A 130 -5.08 -5.62 -19.84
C LEU A 130 -6.54 -5.56 -20.30
N LEU A 131 -7.42 -4.94 -19.51
CA LEU A 131 -8.81 -4.66 -19.88
C LEU A 131 -8.88 -3.71 -21.09
N GLY A 132 -8.04 -2.67 -21.12
CA GLY A 132 -7.92 -1.76 -22.26
C GLY A 132 -7.52 -2.48 -23.55
N MET A 133 -6.50 -3.34 -23.49
CA MET A 133 -6.06 -4.19 -24.62
C MET A 133 -7.14 -5.20 -25.04
N THR A 134 -7.92 -5.73 -24.10
CA THR A 134 -9.06 -6.58 -24.43
C THR A 134 -10.13 -5.78 -25.20
N GLY A 135 -10.30 -4.50 -24.85
CA GLY A 135 -11.15 -3.56 -25.59
C GLY A 135 -10.72 -3.38 -27.05
N THR A 136 -9.42 -3.30 -27.33
CA THR A 136 -8.96 -3.19 -28.72
C THR A 136 -9.18 -4.45 -29.51
N VAL A 137 -8.90 -5.62 -28.92
CA VAL A 137 -9.13 -6.91 -29.58
C VAL A 137 -10.61 -7.09 -29.91
N THR A 138 -11.49 -6.85 -28.95
CA THR A 138 -12.95 -7.00 -29.15
C THR A 138 -13.51 -5.97 -30.14
N GLY A 139 -13.08 -4.71 -30.09
CA GLY A 139 -13.49 -3.67 -31.04
C GLY A 139 -13.00 -3.93 -32.47
N MET A 140 -11.79 -4.46 -32.63
CA MET A 140 -11.28 -4.89 -33.95
C MET A 140 -12.07 -6.09 -34.49
N ILE A 141 -12.40 -7.09 -33.66
CA ILE A 141 -13.23 -8.24 -34.07
C ILE A 141 -14.60 -7.76 -34.58
N ALA A 142 -15.26 -6.87 -33.83
CA ALA A 142 -16.56 -6.31 -34.23
C ALA A 142 -16.46 -5.49 -35.53
N SER A 143 -15.39 -4.71 -35.69
CA SER A 143 -15.12 -3.93 -36.90
C SER A 143 -15.00 -4.81 -38.14
N PHE A 144 -14.21 -5.89 -38.09
CA PHE A 144 -14.03 -6.80 -39.21
C PHE A 144 -15.27 -7.66 -39.49
N ALA A 145 -16.03 -8.06 -38.47
CA ALA A 145 -17.30 -8.75 -38.64
C ALA A 145 -18.32 -7.88 -39.40
N GLY A 146 -18.47 -6.61 -39.01
CA GLY A 146 -19.37 -5.68 -39.68
C GLY A 146 -18.94 -5.36 -41.13
N LEU A 147 -17.63 -5.36 -41.41
CA LEU A 147 -17.12 -5.22 -42.78
C LEU A 147 -17.46 -6.45 -43.64
N ALA A 148 -17.33 -7.65 -43.09
CA ALA A 148 -17.66 -8.90 -43.79
C ALA A 148 -19.15 -8.98 -44.15
N GLU A 149 -20.04 -8.49 -43.27
CA GLU A 149 -21.48 -8.44 -43.52
C GLU A 149 -21.89 -7.35 -44.53
N ALA A 150 -21.22 -6.19 -44.52
CA ALA A 150 -21.54 -5.06 -45.40
C ALA A 150 -21.11 -5.25 -46.88
N GLY A 151 -20.20 -6.20 -47.15
CA GLY A 151 -19.72 -6.49 -48.50
C GLY A 151 -19.04 -5.28 -49.18
N SER A 152 -19.23 -5.11 -50.49
CA SER A 152 -18.65 -4.02 -51.30
C SER A 152 -19.44 -2.69 -51.25
N SER A 153 -20.50 -2.62 -50.45
CA SER A 153 -21.25 -1.39 -50.26
C SER A 153 -20.44 -0.45 -49.35
N GLY A 154 -20.21 0.80 -49.77
CA GLY A 154 -19.37 1.78 -49.04
C GLY A 154 -19.81 2.08 -47.59
N ALA A 155 -20.90 1.49 -47.11
CA ALA A 155 -21.36 1.51 -45.71
C ALA A 155 -20.39 0.79 -44.75
N GLY A 156 -19.59 -0.16 -45.21
CA GLY A 156 -18.62 -0.89 -44.38
C GLY A 156 -17.45 -0.04 -43.85
N SER A 157 -17.14 1.09 -44.50
CA SER A 157 -16.01 1.94 -44.08
C SER A 157 -16.29 2.70 -42.79
N ASN A 158 -17.52 3.20 -42.61
CA ASN A 158 -17.92 3.92 -41.41
C ASN A 158 -18.05 3.00 -40.18
N THR A 159 -18.53 1.77 -40.35
CA THR A 159 -18.66 0.80 -39.26
C THR A 159 -17.29 0.37 -38.72
N VAL A 160 -16.33 0.12 -39.61
CA VAL A 160 -14.93 -0.18 -39.23
C VAL A 160 -14.29 0.99 -38.50
N ALA A 161 -14.42 2.21 -39.02
CA ALA A 161 -13.84 3.40 -38.40
C ALA A 161 -14.39 3.62 -36.97
N ASN A 162 -15.68 3.38 -36.75
CA ASN A 162 -16.29 3.52 -35.43
C ASN A 162 -15.79 2.46 -34.43
N GLY A 163 -15.70 1.19 -34.82
CA GLY A 163 -15.24 0.13 -33.91
C GLY A 163 -13.75 0.25 -33.55
N ILE A 164 -12.91 0.74 -34.47
CA ILE A 164 -11.51 1.08 -34.18
C ILE A 164 -11.43 2.27 -33.23
N ALA A 165 -12.24 3.31 -33.43
CA ALA A 165 -12.26 4.47 -32.54
C ALA A 165 -12.68 4.09 -31.11
N GLU A 166 -13.72 3.25 -30.96
CA GLU A 166 -14.16 2.69 -29.68
C GLU A 166 -13.02 1.90 -29.00
N ALA A 167 -12.38 0.98 -29.73
CA ALA A 167 -11.23 0.22 -29.26
C ALA A 167 -10.10 1.10 -28.69
N LEU A 168 -9.72 2.15 -29.43
CA LEU A 168 -8.65 3.06 -29.03
C LEU A 168 -9.01 3.87 -27.78
N ILE A 169 -10.27 4.29 -27.65
CA ILE A 169 -10.74 5.03 -26.46
C ILE A 169 -10.67 4.13 -25.23
N THR A 170 -11.07 2.86 -25.32
CA THR A 170 -11.04 1.91 -24.20
C THR A 170 -9.61 1.62 -23.74
N THR A 171 -8.66 1.52 -24.67
CA THR A 171 -7.23 1.41 -24.32
C THR A 171 -6.69 2.66 -23.64
N ALA A 172 -6.96 3.84 -24.21
CA ALA A 172 -6.51 5.10 -23.61
C ALA A 172 -7.06 5.26 -22.17
N ALA A 173 -8.33 4.91 -21.95
CA ALA A 173 -8.93 4.92 -20.62
C ALA A 173 -8.24 3.95 -19.65
N GLY A 174 -7.99 2.70 -20.08
CA GLY A 174 -7.29 1.71 -19.26
C GLY A 174 -5.88 2.14 -18.84
N LEU A 175 -5.13 2.77 -19.77
CA LEU A 175 -3.80 3.29 -19.49
C LEU A 175 -3.83 4.48 -18.52
N LEU A 176 -4.77 5.41 -18.67
CA LEU A 176 -4.91 6.55 -17.76
C LEU A 176 -5.28 6.12 -16.35
N ILE A 177 -6.19 5.15 -16.21
CA ILE A 177 -6.58 4.59 -14.92
C ILE A 177 -5.39 3.88 -14.26
N ALA A 178 -4.64 3.08 -15.02
CA ALA A 178 -3.45 2.41 -14.53
C ALA A 178 -2.39 3.40 -14.04
N LEU A 179 -2.14 4.46 -14.80
CA LEU A 179 -1.20 5.51 -14.42
C LEU A 179 -1.63 6.20 -13.11
N GLY A 180 -2.93 6.44 -12.95
CA GLY A 180 -3.52 6.97 -11.72
C GLY A 180 -3.43 6.03 -10.51
N ALA A 181 -3.22 4.73 -10.71
CA ALA A 181 -3.02 3.76 -9.63
C ALA A 181 -1.53 3.55 -9.30
N VAL A 182 -0.69 3.38 -10.32
CA VAL A 182 0.74 3.03 -10.18
C VAL A 182 1.56 4.17 -9.59
N ILE A 183 1.27 5.43 -9.96
CA ILE A 183 2.01 6.59 -9.43
C ILE A 183 1.80 6.72 -7.91
N PRO A 184 0.56 6.80 -7.38
CA PRO A 184 0.35 6.84 -5.94
C PRO A 184 0.88 5.60 -5.22
N GLN A 185 0.71 4.41 -5.81
CA GLN A 185 1.25 3.17 -5.24
C GLN A 185 2.76 3.27 -5.01
N SER A 186 3.52 3.79 -5.98
CA SER A 186 4.96 3.96 -5.84
C SER A 186 5.34 4.91 -4.70
N VAL A 187 4.54 5.95 -4.49
CA VAL A 187 4.73 6.88 -3.36
C VAL A 187 4.41 6.22 -2.03
N PHE A 188 3.32 5.44 -1.96
CA PHE A 188 2.95 4.73 -0.74
C PHE A 188 3.93 3.61 -0.39
N ASN A 189 4.47 2.89 -1.37
CA ASN A 189 5.51 1.89 -1.13
C ASN A 189 6.76 2.50 -0.51
N ARG A 190 7.26 3.63 -1.05
CA ARG A 190 8.40 4.35 -0.46
C ARG A 190 8.18 4.74 0.99
N TRP A 191 6.94 5.10 1.34
CA TRP A 191 6.58 5.42 2.70
C TRP A 191 6.50 4.18 3.61
N SER A 192 5.97 3.06 3.10
CA SER A 192 6.03 1.78 3.81
C SER A 192 7.48 1.38 4.09
N ASP A 193 8.37 1.49 3.10
CA ASP A 193 9.80 1.19 3.25
C ASP A 193 10.46 2.07 4.33
N GLU A 194 10.11 3.37 4.38
CA GLU A 194 10.60 4.29 5.41
C GLU A 194 10.13 3.87 6.82
N ILE A 195 8.88 3.42 6.96
CA ILE A 195 8.37 2.87 8.22
C ILE A 195 9.09 1.58 8.62
N GLU A 196 9.38 0.70 7.65
CA GLU A 196 10.08 -0.54 7.90
C GLU A 196 11.49 -0.29 8.44
N LEU A 197 12.25 0.58 7.78
CA LEU A 197 13.55 1.05 8.25
C LEU A 197 13.45 1.64 9.65
N GLU A 198 12.41 2.43 9.91
CA GLU A 198 12.18 3.00 11.23
C GLU A 198 11.95 1.91 12.30
N ILE A 199 11.21 0.85 11.99
CA ILE A 199 10.98 -0.27 12.92
C ILE A 199 12.28 -1.03 13.17
N GLU A 200 13.06 -1.30 12.12
CA GLU A 200 14.34 -2.01 12.21
C GLU A 200 15.35 -1.27 13.08
N GLU A 201 15.53 0.04 12.86
CA GLU A 201 16.39 0.90 13.69
C GLU A 201 15.96 0.85 15.16
N THR A 202 14.65 0.97 15.43
CA THR A 202 14.13 0.93 16.80
C THR A 202 14.38 -0.40 17.49
N THR A 203 14.23 -1.49 16.73
CA THR A 203 14.47 -2.86 17.21
C THR A 203 15.94 -3.05 17.54
N ALA A 204 16.83 -2.61 16.66
CA ALA A 204 18.27 -2.64 16.87
C ALA A 204 18.69 -1.84 18.11
N GLU A 205 18.20 -0.61 18.26
CA GLU A 205 18.48 0.25 19.42
C GLU A 205 18.02 -0.39 20.75
N LEU A 206 16.82 -1.00 20.78
CA LEU A 206 16.32 -1.64 22.00
C LEU A 206 17.14 -2.90 22.33
N VAL A 207 17.48 -3.70 21.33
CA VAL A 207 18.31 -4.90 21.49
C VAL A 207 19.73 -4.54 21.96
N GLU A 208 20.33 -3.49 21.41
CA GLU A 208 21.63 -2.99 21.84
C GLU A 208 21.57 -2.50 23.30
N TYR A 209 20.53 -1.74 23.65
CA TYR A 209 20.32 -1.29 25.03
C TYR A 209 20.25 -2.46 26.02
N ILE A 210 19.61 -3.57 25.66
CA ILE A 210 19.53 -4.78 26.51
C ILE A 210 20.93 -5.39 26.75
N LEU A 211 21.83 -5.34 25.76
CA LEU A 211 23.19 -5.85 25.90
C LEU A 211 24.09 -4.94 26.73
N THR A 212 23.97 -3.62 26.57
CA THR A 212 24.86 -2.66 27.24
C THR A 212 24.42 -2.30 28.66
N SER A 213 23.14 -2.52 29.00
CA SER A 213 22.59 -2.19 30.32
C SER A 213 22.79 -3.26 31.39
N HIS A 214 23.61 -4.29 31.11
CA HIS A 214 23.91 -5.39 32.03
C HIS A 214 25.41 -5.63 32.21
#